data_AF-A0A2V8CYA1-F1
#
_entry.id   AF-A0A2V8CYA1-F1
#
_cell.length_a   1.000
_cell.length_b   1.000
_cell.length_c   1.000
_cell.angle_alpha   90.00
_cell.angle_beta   90.00
_cell.angle_gamma   90.00
#
_symmetry.space_group_name_H-M   'P 1'
#
loop_
_entity.id
_entity.type
_entity.pdbx_description
1 polymer ?
#
loop_
_entity_poly.entity_id
_entity_poly.type
_entity_poly.pdbx_seq_one_letter_code
_entity_poly.pdbx_strand_id
1 'polypeptide(L)'
;MYSAEVSMQYRVSPRVRVLLLPLVVGLAGCDMSLGHLTARATEEWTHTYSLSPGGEVRIVNTNGRIDVEGVDGSTVEVRAERIAR
;
A
#
# COMPACT_ATOMS: atom_id res chain seq x y z
N MET A 1 57.11 15.10 -24.01
CA MET A 1 56.12 15.57 -25.02
C MET A 1 55.27 14.37 -25.41
N TYR A 2 53.94 14.54 -25.52
CA TYR A 2 52.83 13.57 -25.69
C TYR A 2 51.95 13.33 -24.44
N SER A 3 51.03 14.27 -24.19
CA SER A 3 49.72 13.98 -23.62
C SER A 3 48.72 13.98 -24.77
N ALA A 4 48.04 12.84 -25.00
CA ALA A 4 46.93 12.76 -25.94
C ALA A 4 45.62 12.85 -25.15
N GLU A 5 44.93 13.98 -25.27
CA GLU A 5 43.57 14.16 -24.78
C GLU A 5 42.62 13.43 -25.74
N VAL A 6 42.04 12.31 -25.32
CA VAL A 6 41.04 11.58 -26.10
C VAL A 6 39.71 12.35 -26.02
N SER A 7 39.53 13.31 -26.92
CA SER A 7 38.26 14.00 -27.10
C SER A 7 37.28 13.07 -27.83
N MET A 8 36.54 12.27 -27.07
CA MET A 8 35.51 11.36 -27.60
C MET A 8 34.27 12.17 -28.00
N GLN A 9 34.33 12.82 -29.16
CA GLN A 9 33.18 13.49 -29.76
C GLN A 9 32.20 12.44 -30.30
N TYR A 10 31.16 12.11 -29.53
CA TYR A 10 30.01 11.35 -30.02
C TYR A 10 29.24 12.21 -31.04
N ARG A 11 29.61 12.09 -32.32
CA ARG A 11 28.87 12.66 -33.45
C ARG A 11 27.59 11.85 -33.67
N VAL A 12 26.60 12.05 -32.80
CA VAL A 12 25.28 11.43 -32.96
C VAL A 12 24.59 12.06 -34.17
N SER A 13 24.29 11.24 -35.17
CA SER A 13 23.73 11.69 -36.45
C SER A 13 22.36 12.35 -36.24
N PRO A 14 21.98 13.34 -37.06
CA PRO A 14 20.71 14.05 -36.90
C PRO A 14 19.50 13.12 -37.02
N ARG A 15 19.63 12.00 -37.74
CA ARG A 15 18.59 10.96 -37.88
C ARG A 15 18.33 10.19 -36.58
N VAL A 16 19.39 9.93 -35.80
CA VAL A 16 19.28 9.24 -34.49
C VAL A 16 18.63 10.14 -33.44
N ARG A 17 18.84 11.47 -33.52
CA ARG A 17 18.21 12.45 -32.62
C ARG A 17 16.69 12.53 -32.80
N VAL A 18 16.21 12.50 -34.05
CA VAL A 18 14.77 12.56 -34.37
C VAL A 18 14.03 11.33 -33.84
N LEU A 19 14.67 10.16 -33.85
CA LEU A 19 14.05 8.91 -33.43
C LEU A 19 14.02 8.72 -31.91
N LEU A 20 14.97 9.31 -31.17
CA LEU A 20 15.02 9.22 -29.71
C LEU A 20 14.08 10.20 -29.00
N LEU A 21 13.71 11.30 -29.65
CA LEU A 21 12.83 12.33 -29.07
C LEU A 21 11.45 11.80 -28.62
N PRO A 22 10.69 11.04 -29.45
CA PRO A 22 9.37 10.56 -29.03
C PRO A 22 9.45 9.49 -27.93
N LEU A 23 10.53 8.71 -27.88
CA LEU A 23 10.74 7.68 -26.86
C LEU A 23 10.92 8.29 -25.46
N VAL A 24 11.71 9.37 -25.36
CA VAL A 24 11.94 10.07 -24.08
C VAL A 24 10.67 10.80 -23.63
N VAL A 25 9.93 11.41 -24.56
CA VAL A 25 8.65 12.08 -24.24
C VAL A 25 7.58 11.07 -23.82
N GLY A 26 7.55 9.87 -24.40
CA GLY A 26 6.64 8.79 -23.99
C GLY A 26 6.92 8.26 -22.59
N LEU A 27 8.19 8.19 -22.18
CA LEU A 27 8.59 7.75 -20.83
C LEU A 27 8.35 8.81 -19.75
N ALA A 28 8.44 10.11 -20.11
CA ALA A 28 8.18 11.21 -19.18
C ALA A 28 6.69 11.38 -18.80
N GLY A 29 5.77 10.76 -19.56
CA GLY A 29 4.34 10.79 -19.30
C GLY A 29 3.84 9.77 -18.25
N CYS A 30 4.67 8.82 -17.83
CA CYS A 30 4.30 7.83 -16.81
C CYS A 30 4.44 8.33 -15.37
N ASP A 31 4.97 9.55 -15.16
CA ASP A 31 4.88 10.26 -13.88
C ASP A 31 3.50 10.93 -13.77
N MET A 32 2.45 10.11 -13.94
CA MET A 32 1.10 10.52 -13.61
C MET A 32 1.05 10.57 -12.09
N SER A 33 1.36 11.75 -11.55
CA SER A 33 1.10 12.15 -10.18
C SER A 33 -0.22 11.54 -9.72
N LEU A 34 -0.14 10.44 -8.96
CA LEU A 34 -1.25 9.85 -8.24
C LEU A 34 -1.63 10.87 -7.17
N GLY A 35 -2.40 11.88 -7.58
CA GLY A 35 -2.86 12.95 -6.72
C GLY A 35 -3.53 12.34 -5.51
N HIS A 36 -2.91 12.54 -4.34
CA HIS A 36 -3.45 12.30 -3.00
C HIS A 36 -4.62 11.31 -2.95
N LEU A 37 -4.37 10.04 -3.27
CA LEU A 37 -5.40 9.01 -3.22
C LEU A 37 -5.71 8.73 -1.74
N THR A 38 -6.75 9.36 -1.20
CA THR A 38 -7.30 9.02 0.12
C THR A 38 -8.11 7.74 -0.01
N ALA A 39 -7.42 6.61 -0.07
CA ALA A 39 -8.07 5.31 -0.18
C ALA A 39 -8.61 4.91 1.21
N ARG A 40 -9.93 4.79 1.31
CA ARG A 40 -10.58 4.21 2.50
C ARG A 40 -10.91 2.74 2.22
N ALA A 41 -10.48 1.86 3.11
CA ALA A 41 -10.93 0.47 3.12
C ALA A 41 -11.62 0.17 4.46
N THR A 42 -12.84 -0.40 4.40
CA THR A 42 -13.57 -0.88 5.56
C THR A 42 -13.74 -2.39 5.45
N GLU A 43 -13.52 -3.09 6.56
CA GLU A 43 -13.73 -4.52 6.71
C GLU A 43 -14.56 -4.76 7.97
N GLU A 44 -15.64 -5.54 7.84
CA GLU A 44 -16.48 -5.95 8.95
C GLU A 44 -16.54 -7.47 9.01
N TRP A 45 -16.45 -8.02 10.22
CA TRP A 45 -16.60 -9.45 10.43
C TRP A 45 -17.26 -9.77 11.77
N THR A 46 -17.91 -10.93 11.80
CA THR A 46 -18.49 -11.52 13.00
C THR A 46 -18.02 -12.96 13.12
N HIS A 47 -17.49 -13.32 14.29
CA HIS A 47 -17.10 -14.68 14.62
C HIS A 47 -17.74 -15.11 15.93
N THR A 48 -18.09 -16.40 16.00
CA THR A 48 -18.68 -17.01 17.19
C THR A 48 -17.77 -18.12 17.68
N TYR A 49 -17.45 -18.09 18.97
CA TYR A 49 -16.59 -19.07 19.63
C TYR A 49 -17.36 -19.72 20.78
N SER A 50 -17.16 -21.02 21.00
CA SER A 50 -17.62 -21.66 22.23
C SER A 50 -16.63 -21.34 23.36
N LEU A 51 -17.17 -21.07 24.55
CA LEU A 51 -16.43 -20.77 25.76
C LEU A 51 -16.81 -21.80 26.83
N SER A 52 -15.81 -22.54 27.28
CA SER A 52 -15.99 -23.50 28.37
C SER A 52 -16.16 -22.77 29.70
N PRO A 53 -16.86 -23.38 30.69
CA PRO A 53 -16.95 -22.83 32.05
C PRO A 53 -15.56 -22.57 32.63
N GLY A 54 -15.35 -21.37 33.21
CA GLY A 54 -14.05 -20.94 33.73
C GLY A 54 -13.01 -20.58 32.65
N GLY A 55 -13.41 -20.54 31.37
CA GLY A 55 -12.55 -20.09 30.28
C GLY A 55 -12.26 -18.59 30.32
N GLU A 56 -11.21 -18.18 29.61
CA GLU A 56 -10.77 -16.78 29.52
C GLU A 56 -10.98 -16.24 28.11
N VAL A 57 -11.47 -15.00 28.02
CA VAL A 57 -11.55 -14.24 26.76
C VAL A 57 -10.52 -13.13 26.82
N ARG A 58 -9.63 -13.08 25.82
CA ARG A 58 -8.63 -12.02 25.69
C ARG A 58 -8.82 -11.30 24.36
N ILE A 59 -9.11 -10.01 24.45
CA ILE A 59 -9.27 -9.13 23.28
C ILE A 59 -8.09 -8.16 23.26
N VAL A 60 -7.35 -8.15 22.15
CA VAL A 60 -6.27 -7.18 21.93
C VAL A 60 -6.67 -6.34 20.73
N ASN A 61 -6.73 -5.03 20.92
CA ASN A 61 -7.08 -4.09 19.87
C ASN A 61 -5.95 -3.06 19.71
N THR A 62 -5.66 -2.67 18.47
CA THR A 62 -4.64 -1.65 18.19
C THR A 62 -5.14 -0.25 18.53
N ASN A 63 -6.39 0.07 18.19
CA ASN A 63 -7.03 1.34 18.46
C ASN A 63 -8.57 1.23 18.43
N GLY A 64 -9.27 2.19 19.02
CA GLY A 64 -10.73 2.22 19.04
C GLY A 64 -11.33 1.66 20.33
N ARG A 65 -12.66 1.54 20.36
CA ARG A 65 -13.43 1.14 21.53
C ARG A 65 -13.69 -0.37 21.53
N ILE A 66 -13.64 -0.97 22.71
CA ILE A 66 -14.13 -2.33 22.95
C ILE A 66 -15.32 -2.20 23.90
N ASP A 67 -16.46 -2.72 23.49
CA ASP A 67 -17.64 -2.83 24.32
C ASP A 67 -17.87 -4.32 24.62
N VAL A 68 -18.06 -4.65 25.89
CA VAL A 68 -18.25 -6.04 26.36
C VAL A 68 -19.56 -6.11 27.11
N GLU A 69 -20.42 -7.02 26.68
CA GLU A 69 -21.70 -7.31 27.31
C GLU A 69 -21.72 -8.76 27.78
N GLY A 70 -22.14 -8.96 29.04
CA GLY A 70 -22.35 -10.29 29.59
C GLY A 70 -23.72 -10.82 29.18
N VAL A 71 -23.76 -12.04 28.67
CA VAL A 71 -25.01 -12.74 28.31
C VAL A 71 -25.03 -14.13 28.97
N ASP A 72 -26.23 -14.67 29.16
CA ASP A 72 -26.39 -16.06 29.57
C ASP A 72 -26.04 -16.99 28.40
N GLY A 73 -25.08 -17.90 28.60
CA GLY A 73 -24.69 -18.85 27.56
C GLY A 73 -23.25 -19.35 27.68
N SER A 74 -22.81 -20.11 26.67
CA SER A 74 -21.45 -20.68 26.56
C SER A 74 -20.77 -20.27 25.26
N THR A 75 -21.17 -19.13 24.69
CA THR A 75 -20.68 -18.64 23.40
C THR A 75 -20.28 -17.19 23.49
N VAL A 76 -19.18 -16.86 22.82
CA VAL A 76 -18.66 -15.50 22.68
C VAL A 76 -18.85 -15.11 21.22
N GLU A 77 -19.64 -14.07 20.98
CA GLU A 77 -19.73 -13.42 19.68
C GLU A 77 -18.76 -12.23 19.66
N VAL A 78 -17.93 -12.16 18.62
CA VAL A 78 -17.00 -11.06 18.40
C VAL A 78 -17.35 -10.40 17.08
N ARG A 79 -17.79 -9.14 17.17
CA ARG A 79 -18.04 -8.28 16.01
C ARG A 79 -16.96 -7.20 15.94
N ALA A 80 -16.28 -7.11 14.81
CA ALA A 80 -15.23 -6.11 14.61
C ALA A 80 -15.43 -5.33 13.31
N GLU A 81 -15.13 -4.04 13.38
CA GLU A 81 -15.05 -3.14 12.24
C GLU A 81 -13.60 -2.61 12.17
N ARG A 82 -12.97 -2.73 11.01
CA ARG A 82 -11.63 -2.21 10.76
C ARG A 82 -11.67 -1.23 9.60
N ILE A 83 -11.16 -0.02 9.83
CA ILE A 83 -11.11 1.05 8.84
C ILE A 83 -9.65 1.47 8.63
N ALA A 84 -9.15 1.33 7.41
CA ALA A 84 -7.92 1.96 6.94
C ALA A 84 -8.25 3.24 6.16
N ARG A 85 -7.46 4.30 6.36
CA ARG A 85 -7.60 5.62 5.73
C ARG A 85 -6.26 6.13 5.24
#